data_AF-A0A8J6MSX2-F1
#
_entry.id   AF-A0A8J6MSX2-F1
#
_cell.length_a   1.000
_cell.length_b   1.000
_cell.length_c   1.000
_cell.angle_alpha   90.00
_cell.angle_beta   90.00
_cell.angle_gamma   90.00
#
_symmetry.space_group_name_H-M   'P 1'
#
loop_
_entity.id
_entity.type
_entity.pdbx_description
1 polymer ?
#
loop_
_entity_poly.entity_id
_entity_poly.type
_entity_poly.pdbx_seq_one_letter_code
_entity_poly.pdbx_strand_id
1 'polypeptide(L)'
;MDHEECSLLLPGERIDDLLRNNLKIIQSREVFSFSMDAVLLSHFCSVPARGNVMDLCTGNGVIPILLTARTKASIDGVEIQERLASMAARSVKLNKLTEQVTIKHMDLKEANLHYGHGGFDLVTVNPPYLATFTRDQNENPHFAAARHEIYCTLEDVVVACAKLVKFGGKVAMVHRAIRLTDILILLRKHRLEPKRLRFVHPRLGEEANMVLVEAVREGKPDLRLLPPLIVYKNKTEYCDELMKVYNEPLGSLEEQEGTGKGQDLLERDCAKELS
;
A
#
# COMPACT_ATOMS: atom_id res chain seq x y z
N MET A 1 24.71 11.82 -12.42
CA MET A 1 23.29 12.22 -12.52
C MET A 1 23.14 12.81 -13.91
N ASP A 2 22.33 12.18 -14.76
CA ASP A 2 22.18 12.64 -16.15
C ASP A 2 21.53 14.03 -16.15
N HIS A 3 21.88 14.89 -17.11
CA HIS A 3 21.33 16.26 -17.22
C HIS A 3 19.80 16.28 -17.29
N GLU A 4 19.18 15.20 -17.80
CA GLU A 4 17.74 15.03 -17.88
C GLU A 4 17.10 14.75 -16.51
N GLU A 5 17.78 14.03 -15.61
CA GLU A 5 17.31 13.75 -14.25
C GLU A 5 17.29 15.01 -13.37
N CYS A 6 18.31 15.86 -13.50
CA CYS A 6 18.37 17.16 -12.80
C CYS A 6 17.21 18.08 -13.17
N SER A 7 16.73 18.01 -14.41
CA SER A 7 15.67 18.91 -14.92
C SER A 7 14.31 18.65 -14.29
N LEU A 8 14.12 17.48 -13.68
CA LEU A 8 12.87 17.07 -13.05
C LEU A 8 12.76 17.52 -11.60
N LEU A 9 13.83 17.98 -10.95
CA LEU A 9 13.80 18.35 -9.53
C LEU A 9 13.39 19.81 -9.32
N LEU A 10 12.53 20.03 -8.33
CA LEU A 10 12.22 21.37 -7.80
C LEU A 10 13.08 21.66 -6.56
N PRO A 11 13.19 22.93 -6.12
CA PRO A 11 13.94 23.27 -4.92
C PRO A 11 13.52 22.46 -3.69
N GLY A 12 14.50 21.94 -2.95
CA GLY A 12 14.26 21.11 -1.75
C GLY A 12 13.93 19.65 -2.04
N GLU A 13 13.98 19.21 -3.29
CA GLU A 13 13.78 17.82 -3.69
C GLU A 13 15.11 17.09 -3.96
N ARG A 14 15.06 15.76 -3.84
CA ARG A 14 16.15 14.84 -4.17
C ARG A 14 15.59 13.60 -4.86
N ILE A 15 16.47 12.87 -5.53
CA ILE A 15 16.17 11.54 -6.06
C ILE A 15 16.76 10.51 -5.11
N ASP A 16 15.92 9.61 -4.62
CA ASP A 16 16.34 8.43 -3.87
C ASP A 16 16.13 7.16 -4.72
N ASP A 17 16.97 6.17 -4.53
CA ASP A 17 16.82 4.84 -5.12
C ASP A 17 15.82 4.03 -4.28
N LEU A 18 14.90 3.32 -4.93
CA LEU A 18 13.95 2.43 -4.26
C LEU A 18 14.55 1.06 -3.90
N LEU A 19 15.86 0.88 -4.17
CA LEU A 19 16.66 -0.32 -3.99
C LEU A 19 16.15 -1.52 -4.79
N ARG A 20 15.25 -1.29 -5.74
CA ARG A 20 14.59 -2.33 -6.55
C ARG A 20 14.48 -1.91 -8.00
N ASN A 21 14.83 -2.83 -8.90
CA ASN A 21 14.63 -2.69 -10.36
C ASN A 21 15.20 -1.39 -10.95
N ASN A 22 16.22 -0.79 -10.33
CA ASN A 22 16.76 0.53 -10.65
C ASN A 22 15.69 1.64 -10.68
N LEU A 23 14.60 1.45 -9.92
CA LEU A 23 13.53 2.42 -9.79
C LEU A 23 13.95 3.53 -8.84
N LYS A 24 13.58 4.75 -9.19
CA LYS A 24 13.92 5.97 -8.47
C LYS A 24 12.65 6.68 -8.03
N ILE A 25 12.77 7.53 -7.03
CA ILE A 25 11.64 8.30 -6.51
C ILE A 25 12.09 9.71 -6.17
N ILE A 26 11.27 10.70 -6.53
CA ILE A 26 11.50 12.08 -6.12
C ILE A 26 10.92 12.28 -4.71
N GLN A 27 11.72 12.80 -3.80
CA GLN A 27 11.36 13.03 -2.41
C GLN A 27 11.75 14.42 -1.97
N SER A 28 11.03 14.96 -0.98
CA SER A 28 11.43 16.17 -0.29
C SER A 28 11.34 15.95 1.21
N ARG A 29 12.39 16.29 1.96
CA ARG A 29 12.35 16.22 3.43
C ARG A 29 11.30 17.17 4.03
N GLU A 30 10.97 18.22 3.31
CA GLU A 30 9.99 19.23 3.72
C GLU A 30 8.54 18.80 3.49
N VAL A 31 8.31 17.90 2.53
CA VAL A 31 6.95 17.52 2.09
C VAL A 31 6.62 16.09 2.49
N PHE A 32 7.45 15.14 2.04
CA PHE A 32 7.16 13.72 2.17
C PHE A 32 8.38 12.87 1.81
N SER A 33 8.60 11.83 2.63
CA SER A 33 9.47 10.71 2.29
C SER A 33 8.65 9.43 2.36
N PHE A 34 8.83 8.52 1.40
CA PHE A 34 8.06 7.28 1.41
C PHE A 34 8.37 6.48 2.68
N SER A 35 7.34 5.88 3.25
CA SER A 35 7.44 5.11 4.48
C SER A 35 7.61 3.61 4.20
N MET A 36 8.03 2.88 5.23
CA MET A 36 8.05 1.42 5.22
C MET A 36 6.68 0.83 4.87
N ASP A 37 5.59 1.46 5.32
CA ASP A 37 4.21 1.05 5.06
C ASP A 37 3.91 0.91 3.57
N ALA A 38 4.38 1.85 2.74
CA ALA A 38 4.16 1.81 1.29
C ALA A 38 4.90 0.61 0.65
N VAL A 39 6.12 0.35 1.10
CA VAL A 39 6.93 -0.79 0.65
C VAL A 39 6.29 -2.12 1.08
N LEU A 40 5.79 -2.19 2.31
CA LEU A 40 5.10 -3.35 2.84
C LEU A 40 3.77 -3.60 2.13
N LEU A 41 2.98 -2.55 1.88
CA LEU A 41 1.70 -2.66 1.18
C LEU A 41 1.89 -3.14 -0.26
N SER A 42 2.85 -2.54 -0.99
CA SER A 42 3.16 -2.92 -2.37
C SER A 42 3.71 -4.35 -2.49
N HIS A 43 4.26 -4.92 -1.42
CA HIS A 43 4.67 -6.34 -1.37
C HIS A 43 3.51 -7.26 -0.95
N PHE A 44 2.71 -6.84 0.04
CA PHE A 44 1.63 -7.64 0.64
C PHE A 44 0.45 -7.90 -0.31
N CYS A 45 0.07 -6.90 -1.12
CA CYS A 45 -1.09 -6.98 -1.98
C CYS A 45 -0.94 -8.05 -3.07
N SER A 46 -2.06 -8.69 -3.42
CA SER A 46 -2.15 -9.63 -4.52
C SER A 46 -2.34 -8.85 -5.83
N VAL A 47 -1.27 -8.70 -6.59
CA VAL A 47 -1.27 -7.91 -7.83
C VAL A 47 -1.70 -8.80 -9.00
N PRO A 48 -2.64 -8.38 -9.87
CA PRO A 48 -2.96 -9.11 -11.09
C PRO A 48 -1.82 -8.99 -12.11
N ALA A 49 -1.61 -9.97 -12.98
CA ALA A 49 -0.56 -9.90 -14.01
C ALA A 49 -0.82 -8.81 -15.07
N ARG A 50 -2.11 -8.54 -15.37
CA ARG A 50 -2.63 -7.52 -16.30
C ARG A 50 -3.99 -7.04 -15.80
N GLY A 51 -4.48 -5.92 -16.32
CA GLY A 51 -5.76 -5.33 -15.92
C GLY A 51 -5.60 -3.87 -15.51
N ASN A 52 -6.41 -3.41 -14.55
CA ASN A 52 -6.41 -2.05 -14.05
C ASN A 52 -6.17 -2.02 -12.54
N VAL A 53 -5.23 -1.19 -12.09
CA VAL A 53 -4.90 -0.96 -10.68
C VAL A 53 -5.13 0.51 -10.35
N MET A 54 -5.74 0.79 -9.20
CA MET A 54 -5.87 2.13 -8.63
C MET A 54 -5.06 2.22 -7.34
N ASP A 55 -4.31 3.29 -7.15
CA ASP A 55 -3.70 3.65 -5.88
C ASP A 55 -4.30 4.96 -5.36
N LEU A 56 -5.09 4.87 -4.29
CA LEU A 56 -5.67 6.03 -3.62
C LEU A 56 -4.71 6.55 -2.56
N CYS A 57 -4.67 7.88 -2.39
CA CYS A 57 -3.71 8.55 -1.50
C CYS A 57 -2.26 8.25 -1.91
N THR A 58 -1.97 8.40 -3.21
CA THR A 58 -0.71 7.90 -3.78
C THR A 58 0.54 8.64 -3.30
N GLY A 59 0.40 9.82 -2.68
CA GLY A 59 1.51 10.62 -2.21
C GLY A 59 2.47 10.95 -3.35
N ASN A 60 3.75 10.59 -3.19
CA ASN A 60 4.75 10.79 -4.24
C ASN A 60 4.83 9.64 -5.27
N GLY A 61 3.84 8.74 -5.31
CA GLY A 61 3.73 7.70 -6.35
C GLY A 61 4.56 6.43 -6.10
N VAL A 62 5.08 6.25 -4.90
CA VAL A 62 5.95 5.10 -4.56
C VAL A 62 5.25 3.75 -4.76
N ILE A 63 3.97 3.60 -4.39
CA ILE A 63 3.25 2.33 -4.55
C ILE A 63 3.06 2.01 -6.03
N PRO A 64 2.50 2.90 -6.89
CA PRO A 64 2.38 2.65 -8.33
C PRO A 64 3.70 2.26 -8.97
N ILE A 65 4.78 2.97 -8.63
CA ILE A 65 6.12 2.70 -9.17
C ILE A 65 6.62 1.32 -8.73
N LEU A 66 6.49 0.94 -7.46
CA LEU A 66 6.89 -0.39 -6.99
C LEU A 66 6.03 -1.50 -7.61
N LEU A 67 4.75 -1.24 -7.89
CA LEU A 67 3.85 -2.21 -8.50
C LEU A 67 4.21 -2.51 -9.96
N THR A 68 4.80 -1.58 -10.73
CA THR A 68 5.19 -1.86 -12.13
C THR A 68 6.21 -3.01 -12.26
N ALA A 69 7.02 -3.25 -11.22
CA ALA A 69 7.91 -4.40 -11.17
C ALA A 69 7.17 -5.76 -11.03
N ARG A 70 5.88 -5.74 -10.66
CA ARG A 70 5.05 -6.93 -10.38
C ARG A 70 3.96 -7.18 -11.40
N THR A 71 3.68 -6.22 -12.29
CA THR A 71 2.52 -6.30 -13.18
C THR A 71 2.71 -5.55 -14.49
N LYS A 72 1.96 -5.97 -15.51
CA LYS A 72 1.74 -5.25 -16.77
C LYS A 72 0.38 -4.54 -16.80
N ALA A 73 -0.32 -4.46 -15.67
CA ALA A 73 -1.56 -3.71 -15.55
C ALA A 73 -1.33 -2.21 -15.73
N SER A 74 -2.33 -1.51 -16.24
CA SER A 74 -2.40 -0.05 -16.18
C SER A 74 -2.63 0.39 -14.74
N ILE A 75 -1.93 1.42 -14.29
CA ILE A 75 -1.96 1.90 -12.91
C ILE A 75 -2.35 3.37 -12.89
N ASP A 76 -3.42 3.70 -12.18
CA ASP A 76 -3.83 5.07 -11.90
C ASP A 76 -3.55 5.40 -10.43
N GLY A 77 -2.91 6.55 -10.16
CA GLY A 77 -2.68 7.07 -8.82
C GLY A 77 -3.47 8.37 -8.59
N VAL A 78 -4.16 8.48 -7.47
CA VAL A 78 -4.91 9.69 -7.07
C VAL A 78 -4.32 10.31 -5.81
N GLU A 79 -4.02 11.60 -5.87
CA GLU A 79 -3.52 12.38 -4.74
C GLU A 79 -4.21 13.76 -4.72
N ILE A 80 -4.63 14.21 -3.53
CA ILE A 80 -5.33 15.48 -3.35
C ILE A 80 -4.38 16.67 -3.20
N GLN A 81 -3.14 16.42 -2.82
CA GLN A 81 -2.14 17.47 -2.68
C GLN A 81 -1.38 17.67 -3.99
N GLU A 82 -1.63 18.80 -4.65
CA GLU A 82 -1.01 19.16 -5.94
C GLU A 82 0.51 18.98 -5.97
N ARG A 83 1.22 19.40 -4.91
CA ARG A 83 2.69 19.27 -4.82
C ARG A 83 3.13 17.80 -4.84
N LEU A 84 2.41 16.92 -4.15
CA LEU A 84 2.68 15.48 -4.12
C LEU A 84 2.29 14.80 -5.44
N ALA A 85 1.13 15.14 -6.01
CA ALA A 85 0.71 14.65 -7.32
C ALA A 85 1.73 15.03 -8.41
N SER A 86 2.26 16.26 -8.38
CA SER A 86 3.33 16.72 -9.27
C SER A 86 4.64 15.93 -9.05
N MET A 87 5.06 15.73 -7.80
CA MET A 87 6.22 14.88 -7.48
C MET A 87 6.05 13.44 -7.99
N ALA A 88 4.87 12.86 -7.83
CA ALA A 88 4.54 11.52 -8.31
C ALA A 88 4.60 11.43 -9.83
N ALA A 89 3.97 12.36 -10.55
CA ALA A 89 4.00 12.39 -12.02
C ALA A 89 5.43 12.52 -12.56
N ARG A 90 6.26 13.38 -11.94
CA ARG A 90 7.68 13.52 -12.30
C ARG A 90 8.49 12.28 -11.94
N SER A 91 8.18 11.59 -10.84
CA SER A 91 8.81 10.31 -10.48
C SER A 91 8.47 9.21 -11.48
N VAL A 92 7.22 9.15 -11.94
CA VAL A 92 6.81 8.23 -13.02
C VAL A 92 7.58 8.52 -14.30
N LYS A 93 7.71 9.80 -14.67
CA LYS A 93 8.49 10.22 -15.85
C LYS A 93 9.97 9.88 -15.71
N LEU A 94 10.57 10.10 -14.53
CA LEU A 94 11.96 9.74 -14.22
C LEU A 94 12.25 8.26 -14.50
N ASN A 95 11.29 7.39 -14.22
CA ASN A 95 11.41 5.94 -14.46
C ASN A 95 10.95 5.49 -15.86
N LYS A 96 10.55 6.43 -16.75
CA LYS A 96 10.00 6.12 -18.07
C LYS A 96 8.75 5.23 -18.02
N LEU A 97 7.93 5.40 -16.99
CA LEU A 97 6.73 4.61 -16.72
C LEU A 97 5.42 5.29 -17.17
N THR A 98 5.48 6.36 -17.95
CA THR A 98 4.31 7.18 -18.32
C THR A 98 3.26 6.44 -19.16
N GLU A 99 3.65 5.38 -19.87
CA GLU A 99 2.72 4.54 -20.63
C GLU A 99 1.93 3.56 -19.74
N GLN A 100 2.42 3.30 -18.51
CA GLN A 100 1.82 2.34 -17.59
C GLN A 100 1.16 3.02 -16.39
N VAL A 101 1.75 4.12 -15.89
CA VAL A 101 1.31 4.80 -14.67
C VAL A 101 0.83 6.20 -15.00
N THR A 102 -0.41 6.52 -14.60
CA THR A 102 -0.99 7.86 -14.70
C THR A 102 -1.25 8.40 -13.30
N ILE A 103 -0.85 9.64 -13.03
CA ILE A 103 -1.12 10.32 -11.76
C ILE A 103 -2.15 11.44 -11.99
N LYS A 104 -3.17 11.50 -11.13
CA LYS A 104 -4.18 12.57 -11.13
C LYS A 104 -4.21 13.31 -9.80
N HIS A 105 -4.16 14.64 -9.90
CA HIS A 105 -4.49 15.52 -8.80
C HIS A 105 -6.02 15.58 -8.66
N MET A 106 -6.56 14.91 -7.63
CA MET A 106 -8.00 14.72 -7.45
C MET A 106 -8.31 14.30 -6.01
N ASP A 107 -9.51 14.64 -5.53
CA ASP A 107 -10.05 14.06 -4.30
C ASP A 107 -10.56 12.62 -4.56
N LEU A 108 -10.13 11.65 -3.74
CA LEU A 108 -10.57 10.26 -3.85
C LEU A 108 -12.09 10.10 -3.80
N LYS A 109 -12.82 11.01 -3.13
CA LYS A 109 -14.28 10.98 -3.04
C LYS A 109 -14.94 11.21 -4.41
N GLU A 110 -14.23 11.83 -5.35
CA GLU A 110 -14.68 12.14 -6.70
C GLU A 110 -14.17 11.13 -7.73
N ALA A 111 -13.25 10.23 -7.35
CA ALA A 111 -12.61 9.30 -8.29
C ALA A 111 -13.62 8.45 -9.06
N ASN A 112 -14.71 8.00 -8.43
CA ASN A 112 -15.74 7.20 -9.12
C ASN A 112 -16.54 8.01 -10.17
N LEU A 113 -16.58 9.34 -10.06
CA LEU A 113 -17.21 10.20 -11.08
C LEU A 113 -16.35 10.29 -12.33
N HIS A 114 -15.03 10.19 -12.18
CA HIS A 114 -14.08 10.21 -13.28
C HIS A 114 -13.86 8.84 -13.92
N TYR A 115 -13.63 7.82 -13.11
CA TYR A 115 -13.29 6.47 -13.58
C TYR A 115 -14.49 5.53 -13.70
N GLY A 116 -15.68 5.96 -13.25
CA GLY A 116 -16.86 5.11 -13.16
C GLY A 116 -16.80 4.14 -11.97
N HIS A 117 -17.69 3.14 -12.00
CA HIS A 117 -17.82 2.14 -10.95
C HIS A 117 -17.26 0.79 -11.38
N GLY A 118 -16.54 0.12 -10.48
CA GLY A 118 -16.09 -1.26 -10.68
C GLY A 118 -15.11 -1.46 -11.82
N GLY A 119 -14.26 -0.47 -12.12
CA GLY A 119 -13.29 -0.50 -13.21
C GLY A 119 -11.94 -1.15 -12.88
N PHE A 120 -11.66 -1.39 -11.59
CA PHE A 120 -10.32 -1.80 -11.13
C PHE A 120 -10.29 -3.22 -10.57
N ASP A 121 -9.26 -3.98 -10.95
CA ASP A 121 -8.96 -5.32 -10.43
C ASP A 121 -8.41 -5.27 -9.02
N LEU A 122 -7.59 -4.26 -8.74
CA LEU A 122 -6.96 -3.99 -7.45
C LEU A 122 -7.06 -2.50 -7.13
N VAL A 123 -7.44 -2.18 -5.90
CA VAL A 123 -7.29 -0.85 -5.32
C VAL A 123 -6.31 -0.94 -4.14
N THR A 124 -5.22 -0.18 -4.17
CA THR A 124 -4.33 0.01 -3.02
C THR A 124 -4.61 1.33 -2.33
N VAL A 125 -4.40 1.39 -1.02
CA VAL A 125 -4.50 2.64 -0.27
C VAL A 125 -3.61 2.63 0.97
N ASN A 126 -2.77 3.65 1.08
CA ASN A 126 -2.01 3.99 2.28
C ASN A 126 -2.46 5.39 2.72
N PRO A 127 -3.58 5.50 3.44
CA PRO A 127 -4.16 6.80 3.74
C PRO A 127 -3.25 7.57 4.71
N PRO A 128 -3.19 8.90 4.61
CA PRO A 128 -2.41 9.71 5.55
C PRO A 128 -3.05 9.61 6.95
N TYR A 129 -2.45 8.81 7.83
CA TYR A 129 -2.87 8.73 9.23
C TYR A 129 -2.06 9.72 10.09
N LEU A 130 -2.74 10.46 10.96
CA LEU A 130 -2.06 11.39 11.86
C LEU A 130 -1.22 10.64 12.91
N ALA A 131 0.08 10.95 12.93
CA ALA A 131 0.91 10.68 14.09
C ALA A 131 0.31 11.45 15.27
N THR A 132 0.06 10.74 16.35
CA THR A 132 -0.35 11.34 17.62
C THR A 132 0.84 12.14 18.12
N PHE A 133 0.82 13.46 17.95
CA PHE A 133 1.88 14.32 18.48
C PHE A 133 1.91 14.12 20.00
N THR A 134 3.07 13.73 20.50
CA THR A 134 3.50 13.92 21.89
C THR A 134 4.67 14.91 21.79
N ARG A 135 4.80 15.95 22.61
CA ARG A 135 4.65 16.06 24.06
C ARG A 135 4.14 17.46 24.42
N ASP A 136 3.51 17.57 25.58
CA ASP A 136 3.00 18.79 26.21
C ASP A 136 1.78 19.44 25.54
N GLN A 137 0.59 18.87 25.81
CA GLN A 137 -0.51 19.66 26.36
C GLN A 137 -1.66 18.78 26.88
N ASN A 138 -2.13 19.14 28.06
CA ASN A 138 -2.97 18.39 28.99
C ASN A 138 -4.47 18.42 28.63
N GLU A 139 -5.14 17.31 28.98
CA GLU A 139 -6.50 17.24 29.53
C GLU A 139 -7.69 17.92 28.79
N ASN A 140 -7.96 17.56 27.54
CA ASN A 140 -9.29 17.86 26.96
C ASN A 140 -9.87 16.71 26.10
N PRO A 141 -11.02 16.12 26.47
CA PRO A 141 -11.69 15.09 25.68
C PRO A 141 -12.15 15.58 24.29
N HIS A 142 -12.20 16.90 24.04
CA HIS A 142 -12.54 17.48 22.72
C HIS A 142 -11.37 17.56 21.72
N PHE A 143 -10.11 17.29 22.11
CA PHE A 143 -9.01 17.12 21.14
C PHE A 143 -9.02 15.76 20.43
N ALA A 144 -9.89 14.84 20.89
CA ALA A 144 -9.89 13.43 20.54
C ALA A 144 -10.51 13.09 19.17
N ALA A 145 -11.27 13.99 18.53
CA ALA A 145 -11.79 13.84 17.16
C ALA A 145 -11.06 14.75 16.13
N ALA A 146 -10.39 15.80 16.59
CA ALA A 146 -9.87 16.91 15.79
C ALA A 146 -8.61 16.61 14.93
N ARG A 147 -8.10 15.37 14.98
CA ARG A 147 -7.02 14.84 14.11
C ARG A 147 -7.50 13.69 13.20
N HIS A 148 -8.79 13.50 12.99
CA HIS A 148 -9.25 12.20 12.48
C HIS A 148 -9.23 12.01 10.95
N GLU A 149 -9.26 13.06 10.11
CA GLU A 149 -9.63 12.89 8.68
C GLU A 149 -9.21 14.11 7.79
N ILE A 150 -7.95 14.60 7.77
CA ILE A 150 -7.60 15.94 7.19
C ILE A 150 -8.15 16.20 5.78
N TYR A 151 -8.13 15.20 4.90
CA TYR A 151 -8.66 15.31 3.53
C TYR A 151 -9.79 14.31 3.24
N CYS A 152 -9.81 13.18 3.96
CA CYS A 152 -10.77 12.10 3.77
C CYS A 152 -10.94 11.32 5.07
N THR A 153 -12.13 10.75 5.24
CA THR A 153 -12.40 9.84 6.34
C THR A 153 -11.94 8.40 6.09
N LEU A 154 -11.73 7.58 7.13
CA LEU A 154 -11.56 6.12 6.91
C LEU A 154 -12.76 5.54 6.15
N GLU A 155 -13.98 6.01 6.46
CA GLU A 155 -15.18 5.61 5.72
C GLU A 155 -15.15 6.10 4.27
N ASP A 156 -14.75 7.34 3.99
CA ASP A 156 -14.60 7.87 2.62
C ASP A 156 -13.63 7.03 1.81
N VAL A 157 -12.49 6.65 2.40
CA VAL A 157 -11.50 5.77 1.77
C VAL A 157 -12.14 4.43 1.42
N VAL A 158 -12.82 3.79 2.37
CA VAL A 158 -13.47 2.49 2.17
C VAL A 158 -14.58 2.59 1.11
N VAL A 159 -15.38 3.67 1.12
CA VAL A 159 -16.43 3.94 0.13
C VAL A 159 -15.83 4.12 -1.26
N ALA A 160 -14.76 4.90 -1.40
CA ALA A 160 -14.08 5.09 -2.68
C ALA A 160 -13.51 3.77 -3.21
N CYS A 161 -12.82 3.00 -2.37
CA CYS A 161 -12.33 1.66 -2.71
C CYS A 161 -13.48 0.78 -3.21
N ALA A 162 -14.58 0.71 -2.45
CA ALA A 162 -15.74 -0.11 -2.74
C ALA A 162 -16.46 0.27 -4.04
N LYS A 163 -16.48 1.57 -4.40
CA LYS A 163 -17.06 2.06 -5.65
C LYS A 163 -16.18 1.77 -6.86
N LEU A 164 -14.86 1.82 -6.71
CA LEU A 164 -13.89 1.71 -7.80
C LEU A 164 -13.53 0.25 -8.13
N VAL A 165 -13.44 -0.61 -7.11
CA VAL A 165 -13.07 -2.02 -7.31
C VAL A 165 -14.20 -2.81 -7.95
N LYS A 166 -13.87 -3.66 -8.93
CA LYS A 166 -14.83 -4.51 -9.61
C LYS A 166 -15.35 -5.64 -8.71
N PHE A 167 -16.45 -6.28 -9.10
CA PHE A 167 -16.92 -7.50 -8.43
C PHE A 167 -15.81 -8.57 -8.40
N GLY A 168 -15.52 -9.12 -7.22
CA GLY A 168 -14.41 -10.07 -7.02
C GLY A 168 -13.00 -9.46 -7.09
N GLY A 169 -12.90 -8.15 -7.37
CA GLY A 169 -11.64 -7.40 -7.28
C GLY A 169 -11.20 -7.21 -5.84
N LYS A 170 -9.95 -6.79 -5.66
CA LYS A 170 -9.27 -6.73 -4.36
C LYS A 170 -9.05 -5.29 -3.91
N VAL A 171 -9.10 -5.08 -2.61
CA VAL A 171 -8.67 -3.83 -1.97
C VAL A 171 -7.59 -4.19 -0.97
N ALA A 172 -6.42 -3.54 -1.05
CA ALA A 172 -5.33 -3.71 -0.11
C ALA A 172 -5.03 -2.38 0.60
N MET A 173 -4.97 -2.43 1.93
CA MET A 173 -4.78 -1.26 2.79
C MET A 173 -3.68 -1.54 3.80
N VAL A 174 -2.89 -0.51 4.10
CA VAL A 174 -2.05 -0.45 5.30
C VAL A 174 -2.59 0.62 6.24
N HIS A 175 -2.62 0.34 7.53
CA HIS A 175 -3.08 1.29 8.53
C HIS A 175 -2.50 0.98 9.91
N ARG A 176 -2.65 1.91 10.86
CA ARG A 176 -2.36 1.66 12.29
C ARG A 176 -3.22 0.53 12.85
N ALA A 177 -2.60 -0.40 13.58
CA ALA A 177 -3.28 -1.58 14.15
C ALA A 177 -4.44 -1.24 15.11
N ILE A 178 -4.35 -0.12 15.84
CA ILE A 178 -5.42 0.35 16.75
C ILE A 178 -6.75 0.64 16.04
N ARG A 179 -6.74 0.91 14.73
CA ARG A 179 -7.95 1.16 13.92
C ARG A 179 -8.55 -0.12 13.33
N LEU A 180 -8.01 -1.30 13.64
CA LEU A 180 -8.40 -2.55 13.00
C LEU A 180 -9.91 -2.82 13.09
N THR A 181 -10.51 -2.64 14.27
CA THR A 181 -11.94 -2.90 14.46
C THR A 181 -12.80 -2.02 13.54
N ASP A 182 -12.50 -0.72 13.45
CA ASP A 182 -13.19 0.21 12.56
C ASP A 182 -13.02 -0.20 11.09
N ILE A 183 -11.80 -0.57 10.69
CA ILE A 183 -11.47 -1.01 9.34
C ILE A 183 -12.32 -2.23 8.97
N LEU A 184 -12.35 -3.27 9.80
CA LEU A 184 -13.10 -4.49 9.51
C LEU A 184 -14.61 -4.23 9.43
N ILE A 185 -15.15 -3.40 10.32
CA ILE A 185 -16.57 -3.01 10.32
C ILE A 185 -16.91 -2.26 9.03
N LEU A 186 -16.13 -1.24 8.67
CA LEU A 186 -16.38 -0.42 7.48
C LEU A 186 -16.23 -1.23 6.20
N LEU A 187 -15.19 -2.08 6.10
CA LEU A 187 -15.01 -2.95 4.94
C LEU A 187 -16.26 -3.81 4.72
N ARG A 188 -16.75 -4.52 5.75
CA ARG A 188 -17.96 -5.35 5.62
C ARG A 188 -19.22 -4.53 5.36
N LYS A 189 -19.38 -3.37 6.02
CA LYS A 189 -20.48 -2.41 5.78
C LYS A 189 -20.58 -2.05 4.30
N HIS A 190 -19.44 -1.87 3.63
CA HIS A 190 -19.36 -1.53 2.21
C HIS A 190 -19.12 -2.73 1.29
N ARG A 191 -19.41 -3.95 1.74
CA ARG A 191 -19.32 -5.20 0.96
C ARG A 191 -17.92 -5.51 0.41
N LEU A 192 -16.90 -5.10 1.15
CA LEU A 192 -15.52 -5.55 0.99
C LEU A 192 -15.26 -6.58 2.09
N GLU A 193 -15.24 -7.86 1.75
CA GLU A 193 -15.06 -8.91 2.76
C GLU A 193 -13.55 -9.08 3.04
N PRO A 194 -13.07 -8.88 4.27
CA PRO A 194 -11.67 -9.08 4.63
C PRO A 194 -11.23 -10.53 4.39
N LYS A 195 -10.07 -10.71 3.77
CA LYS A 195 -9.54 -12.01 3.33
C LYS A 195 -8.17 -12.34 3.90
N ARG A 196 -7.28 -11.35 3.99
CA ARG A 196 -5.93 -11.53 4.53
C ARG A 196 -5.62 -10.38 5.46
N LEU A 197 -5.03 -10.70 6.59
CA LEU A 197 -4.56 -9.73 7.56
C LEU A 197 -3.14 -10.09 7.98
N ARG A 198 -2.25 -9.11 8.04
CA ARG A 198 -0.91 -9.29 8.59
C ARG A 198 -0.59 -8.16 9.57
N PHE A 199 -0.28 -8.53 10.80
CA PHE A 199 0.21 -7.58 11.80
C PHE A 199 1.70 -7.30 11.58
N VAL A 200 2.09 -6.05 11.83
CA VAL A 200 3.48 -5.60 11.79
C VAL A 200 3.83 -5.08 13.18
N HIS A 201 4.84 -5.71 13.78
CA HIS A 201 5.33 -5.41 15.12
C HIS A 201 6.70 -4.74 15.00
N PRO A 202 6.98 -3.66 15.76
CA PRO A 202 8.31 -3.06 15.75
C PRO A 202 9.39 -4.06 16.17
N ARG A 203 9.13 -4.83 17.24
CA ARG A 203 10.04 -5.85 17.77
C ARG A 203 9.27 -7.05 18.29
N LEU A 204 10.00 -8.15 18.50
CA LEU A 204 9.45 -9.34 19.13
C LEU A 204 8.98 -9.01 20.56
N GLY A 205 7.75 -9.40 20.88
CA GLY A 205 7.12 -9.15 22.18
C GLY A 205 6.49 -7.76 22.34
N GLU A 206 6.64 -6.85 21.37
CA GLU A 206 5.92 -5.56 21.36
C GLU A 206 4.55 -5.69 20.66
N GLU A 207 3.62 -4.79 20.99
CA GLU A 207 2.33 -4.70 20.31
C GLU A 207 2.48 -4.33 18.83
N ALA A 208 1.55 -4.79 18.00
CA ALA A 208 1.50 -4.38 16.60
C ALA A 208 1.17 -2.89 16.51
N ASN A 209 1.95 -2.13 15.76
CA ASN A 209 1.66 -0.72 15.50
C ASN A 209 0.97 -0.51 14.14
N MET A 210 1.06 -1.49 13.25
CA MET A 210 0.54 -1.46 11.88
C MET A 210 -0.12 -2.79 11.52
N VAL A 211 -1.12 -2.71 10.64
CA VAL A 211 -1.84 -3.83 10.07
C VAL A 211 -1.98 -3.65 8.56
N LEU A 212 -1.72 -4.73 7.82
CA LEU A 212 -1.97 -4.86 6.40
C LEU A 212 -3.25 -5.69 6.23
N VAL A 213 -4.19 -5.19 5.44
CA VAL A 213 -5.49 -5.85 5.21
C VAL A 213 -5.75 -5.94 3.71
N GLU A 214 -6.13 -7.13 3.23
CA GLU A 214 -6.67 -7.31 1.88
C GLU A 214 -8.11 -7.81 1.99
N ALA A 215 -9.02 -7.18 1.23
CA ALA A 215 -10.43 -7.52 1.16
C ALA A 215 -10.84 -7.78 -0.30
N VAL A 216 -11.93 -8.52 -0.49
CA VAL A 216 -12.50 -8.83 -1.80
C VAL A 216 -13.93 -8.30 -1.89
N ARG A 217 -14.21 -7.59 -2.97
CA ARG A 217 -15.55 -7.05 -3.25
C ARG A 217 -16.55 -8.16 -3.47
N GLU A 218 -17.63 -8.15 -2.68
CA GLU A 218 -18.68 -9.18 -2.69
C GLU A 218 -18.14 -10.60 -2.41
N GLY A 219 -17.02 -10.70 -1.68
CA GLY A 219 -16.43 -11.96 -1.27
C GLY A 219 -17.26 -12.68 -0.20
N LYS A 220 -17.17 -14.01 -0.15
CA LYS A 220 -17.69 -14.82 0.98
C LYS A 220 -16.77 -14.69 2.20
N PRO A 221 -17.25 -14.88 3.45
CA PRO A 221 -16.37 -14.88 4.62
C PRO A 221 -15.29 -15.97 4.55
N ASP A 222 -14.03 -15.58 4.77
CA ASP A 222 -12.84 -16.48 4.91
C ASP A 222 -11.60 -15.61 5.20
N LEU A 223 -11.47 -15.12 6.44
CA LEU A 223 -10.36 -14.26 6.84
C LEU A 223 -9.18 -15.10 7.31
N ARG A 224 -8.02 -14.92 6.67
CA ARG A 224 -6.76 -15.54 7.05
C ARG A 224 -5.84 -14.56 7.77
N LEU A 225 -5.37 -14.95 8.95
CA LEU A 225 -4.33 -14.24 9.70
C LEU A 225 -2.96 -14.79 9.27
N LEU A 226 -2.15 -13.95 8.64
CA LEU A 226 -0.80 -14.32 8.22
C LEU A 226 0.18 -14.22 9.41
N PRO A 227 1.31 -14.95 9.37
CA PRO A 227 2.37 -14.77 10.36
C PRO A 227 2.77 -13.29 10.48
N PRO A 228 2.94 -12.77 11.70
CA PRO A 228 3.29 -11.36 11.89
C PRO A 228 4.64 -11.05 11.26
N LEU A 229 4.82 -9.80 10.82
CA LEU A 229 6.12 -9.28 10.44
C LEU A 229 6.75 -8.57 11.64
N ILE A 230 7.98 -8.95 12.00
CA ILE A 230 8.75 -8.26 13.04
C ILE A 230 9.75 -7.33 12.33
N VAL A 231 9.72 -6.02 12.59
CA VAL A 231 10.55 -5.05 11.85
C VAL A 231 12.03 -5.16 12.22
N TYR A 232 12.35 -5.14 13.52
CA TYR A 232 13.72 -5.17 14.00
C TYR A 232 14.05 -6.43 14.78
N LYS A 233 15.24 -6.99 14.53
CA LYS A 233 15.83 -8.06 15.36
C LYS A 233 16.42 -7.53 16.67
N ASN A 234 16.93 -6.30 16.65
CA ASN A 234 17.54 -5.63 17.79
C ASN A 234 17.23 -4.12 17.76
N LYS A 235 18.06 -3.27 18.37
CA LYS A 235 17.77 -1.83 18.46
C LYS A 235 17.83 -1.11 17.11
N THR A 236 18.66 -1.57 16.17
CA THR A 236 18.97 -0.82 14.93
C THR A 236 18.90 -1.66 13.67
N GLU A 237 18.88 -3.00 13.79
CA GLU A 237 18.98 -3.91 12.66
C GLU A 237 17.60 -4.45 12.26
N TYR A 238 17.26 -4.27 10.99
CA TYR A 238 16.07 -4.84 10.38
C TYR A 238 16.13 -6.37 10.33
N CYS A 239 14.98 -7.03 10.39
CA CYS A 239 14.94 -8.48 10.26
C CYS A 239 15.20 -8.94 8.81
N ASP A 240 15.58 -10.21 8.65
CA ASP A 240 15.88 -10.76 7.33
C ASP A 240 14.66 -10.73 6.40
N GLU A 241 13.48 -11.00 6.94
CA GLU A 241 12.25 -10.96 6.14
C GLU A 241 11.99 -9.55 5.58
N LEU A 242 12.18 -8.51 6.40
CA LEU A 242 12.04 -7.12 5.94
C LEU A 242 13.13 -6.77 4.93
N MET A 243 14.37 -7.18 5.16
CA MET A 243 15.45 -6.97 4.20
C MET A 243 15.19 -7.70 2.87
N LYS A 244 14.58 -8.90 2.91
CA LYS A 244 14.12 -9.59 1.71
C LYS A 244 13.02 -8.81 1.00
N VAL A 245 12.08 -8.23 1.74
CA VAL A 245 11.13 -7.29 1.15
C VAL A 245 11.94 -6.22 0.40
N TYR A 246 12.86 -5.49 1.02
CA TYR A 246 13.61 -4.44 0.31
C TYR A 246 14.48 -4.92 -0.87
N ASN A 247 15.16 -6.07 -0.74
CA ASN A 247 16.25 -6.47 -1.64
C ASN A 247 15.89 -7.57 -2.65
N GLU A 248 14.88 -8.41 -2.39
CA GLU A 248 14.49 -9.44 -3.35
C GLU A 248 13.79 -8.77 -4.54
N PRO A 249 14.17 -9.12 -5.79
CA PRO A 249 13.42 -8.71 -6.95
C PRO A 249 11.97 -9.13 -6.74
N LEU A 250 11.05 -8.17 -6.88
CA LEU A 250 9.64 -8.49 -6.87
C LEU A 250 9.41 -9.45 -8.05
N GLY A 251 9.03 -10.70 -7.75
CA GLY A 251 9.07 -11.82 -8.70
C GLY A 251 8.62 -11.44 -10.10
N SER A 252 9.46 -11.78 -11.09
CA SER A 252 9.12 -11.61 -12.50
C SER A 252 7.87 -12.44 -12.82
N LEU A 253 7.09 -11.99 -13.80
CA LEU A 253 5.85 -12.63 -14.25
C LEU A 253 6.00 -14.12 -14.60
N GLU A 254 7.23 -14.62 -14.76
CA GLU A 254 7.54 -16.01 -15.11
C GLU A 254 7.33 -17.00 -13.94
N GLU A 255 7.38 -16.56 -12.68
CA GLU A 255 7.22 -17.47 -11.52
C GLU A 255 5.74 -17.72 -11.14
N GLN A 256 4.81 -16.87 -11.58
CA GLN A 256 3.39 -16.99 -11.22
C GLN A 256 2.58 -17.89 -12.17
N GLU A 257 3.12 -18.25 -13.34
CA GLU A 257 2.48 -19.21 -14.25
C GLU A 257 2.81 -20.69 -13.91
N GLY A 258 3.77 -20.93 -13.00
CA GLY A 258 4.29 -22.29 -12.70
C GLY A 258 3.79 -22.97 -11.41
N THR A 259 3.08 -22.28 -10.51
CA THR A 259 2.82 -22.81 -9.14
C THR A 259 1.39 -23.29 -8.90
N GLY A 260 0.68 -23.71 -9.96
CA GLY A 260 -0.62 -24.40 -9.85
C GLY A 260 -0.58 -25.84 -9.32
N LYS A 261 0.59 -26.37 -8.91
CA LYS A 261 0.75 -27.76 -8.42
C LYS A 261 1.60 -27.92 -7.15
N GLY A 262 2.02 -26.83 -6.50
CA GLY A 262 2.97 -26.89 -5.39
C GLY A 262 2.38 -27.03 -3.98
N GLN A 263 1.07 -26.82 -3.79
CA GLN A 263 0.45 -26.83 -2.45
C GLN A 263 0.08 -28.23 -1.94
N ASP A 264 0.06 -29.26 -2.79
CA ASP A 264 -0.34 -30.63 -2.43
C ASP A 264 0.79 -31.50 -1.83
N LEU A 265 2.03 -31.01 -1.83
CA LEU A 265 3.20 -31.79 -1.36
C LEU A 265 3.61 -31.47 0.08
N LEU A 266 3.33 -30.27 0.59
CA LEU A 266 3.68 -29.88 1.97
C LEU A 266 2.69 -30.41 3.03
N GLU A 267 1.46 -30.77 2.66
CA GLU A 267 0.49 -31.35 3.60
C GLU A 267 0.74 -32.85 3.89
N ARG A 268 1.53 -33.54 3.07
CA ARG A 268 1.80 -34.97 3.24
C ARG A 268 2.96 -35.29 4.19
N ASP A 269 3.87 -34.35 4.41
CA ASP A 269 5.04 -34.59 5.25
C ASP A 269 4.81 -34.23 6.74
N CYS A 270 3.82 -33.39 7.06
CA CYS A 270 3.51 -33.02 8.44
C CYS A 270 2.66 -34.08 9.19
N ALA A 271 2.06 -35.05 8.48
CA ALA A 271 1.21 -36.09 9.07
C ALA A 271 1.96 -37.35 9.54
N LYS A 272 3.31 -37.39 9.43
CA LYS A 272 4.12 -38.56 9.79
C LYS A 272 4.97 -38.40 11.07
N GLU A 273 4.97 -37.24 11.70
CA GLU A 273 5.72 -37.02 12.95
C GLU A 273 4.84 -36.95 14.21
N LEU A 274 3.57 -37.35 14.13
CA LEU A 274 2.65 -37.40 15.28
C LEU A 274 1.90 -38.73 15.42
N SER A 275 2.52 -39.85 15.01
CA SER A 275 2.03 -41.22 15.33
C SER A 275 3.08 -42.03 16.07
#